data_AF-A0A9N9DT38-F1
#
_entry.id   AF-A0A9N9DT38-F1
#
_cell.length_a   1.000
_cell.length_b   1.000
_cell.length_c   1.000
_cell.angle_alpha   90.00
_cell.angle_beta   90.00
_cell.angle_gamma   90.00
#
_symmetry.space_group_name_H-M   'P 1'
#
loop_
_entity.id
_entity.type
_entity.pdbx_description
1 polymer ?
#
loop_
_entity_poly.entity_id
_entity_poly.type
_entity_poly.pdbx_seq_one_letter_code
_entity_poly.pdbx_strand_id
1 'polypeptide(L)'
;MYQITIYWYNNTLSKFFIELHRILLNNILFDKSHTANLIIKILKEIDIGRKLLGITTDNIANMCFIENILQEKVLSKFNNNSIQHFYYSIHILNLDIEEGIKKVNKKNLE
;
A
#
# COMPACT_ATOMS: atom_id res chain seq x y z
N MET A 1 7.95 4.05 11.28
CA MET A 1 7.29 5.24 10.71
C MET A 1 6.67 4.79 9.39
N TYR A 2 5.38 5.01 9.17
CA TYR A 2 4.73 4.62 7.91
C TYR A 2 4.30 5.88 7.19
N GLN A 3 4.35 5.80 5.87
CA GLN A 3 4.06 6.88 4.95
C GLN A 3 2.84 6.50 4.12
N ILE A 4 1.79 7.32 4.14
CA ILE A 4 0.62 7.14 3.27
C ILE A 4 0.74 8.11 2.11
N THR A 5 0.70 7.56 0.90
CA THR A 5 0.81 8.32 -0.34
C THR A 5 -0.39 7.99 -1.22
N ILE A 6 -1.08 9.02 -1.71
CA ILE A 6 -2.16 8.84 -2.70
C ILE A 6 -1.62 9.16 -4.08
N TYR A 7 -1.95 8.26 -5.00
CA TYR A 7 -1.74 8.43 -6.42
C TYR A 7 -3.09 8.52 -7.12
N TRP A 8 -3.22 9.46 -8.05
CA TRP A 8 -4.37 9.54 -8.95
C TRP A 8 -3.90 9.95 -10.34
N TYR A 9 -4.72 9.66 -11.35
CA TYR A 9 -4.50 10.09 -12.72
C TYR A 9 -5.53 11.13 -13.13
N ASN A 10 -5.11 12.07 -13.98
CA ASN A 10 -5.99 13.06 -14.58
C ASN A 10 -6.00 12.89 -16.11
N ASN A 11 -7.17 12.54 -16.68
CA ASN A 11 -7.34 12.35 -18.13
C ASN A 11 -7.75 13.63 -18.89
N THR A 12 -7.60 14.81 -18.27
CA THR A 12 -8.00 16.08 -18.91
C THR A 12 -7.08 16.46 -20.10
N LEU A 13 -5.86 15.90 -20.17
CA LEU A 13 -4.90 16.17 -21.25
C LEU A 13 -4.63 14.92 -22.11
N SER A 14 -5.52 14.69 -23.08
CA SER A 14 -5.36 13.74 -24.20
C SER A 14 -5.33 12.24 -23.86
N LYS A 15 -5.81 11.42 -24.81
CA LYS A 15 -5.84 9.94 -24.76
C LYS A 15 -4.49 9.25 -24.54
N PHE A 16 -3.37 9.98 -24.52
CA PHE A 16 -2.01 9.43 -24.57
C PHE A 16 -1.12 9.79 -23.38
N PHE A 17 -1.55 10.66 -22.46
CA PHE A 17 -0.76 11.06 -21.30
C PHE A 17 -1.52 10.82 -20.00
N ILE A 18 -0.94 9.98 -19.14
CA ILE A 18 -1.38 9.77 -17.76
C ILE A 18 -0.46 10.59 -16.86
N GLU A 19 -0.96 11.69 -16.30
CA GLU A 19 -0.24 12.43 -15.25
C GLU A 19 -0.50 11.77 -13.89
N LEU A 20 0.54 11.20 -13.30
CA LEU A 20 0.49 10.63 -11.95
C LEU A 20 0.79 11.74 -10.94
N HIS A 21 -0.19 12.10 -10.13
CA HIS A 21 0.03 13.04 -9.04
C HIS A 21 0.26 12.30 -7.72
N ARG A 22 0.96 12.95 -6.79
CA ARG A 22 1.34 12.39 -5.49
C ARG A 22 1.08 13.37 -4.37
N ILE A 23 0.36 12.95 -3.33
CA ILE A 23 0.27 13.68 -2.06
C ILE A 23 0.76 12.78 -0.92
N LEU A 24 1.69 13.31 -0.12
CA LEU A 24 2.10 12.73 1.15
C LEU A 24 1.11 13.15 2.23
N LEU A 25 0.45 12.19 2.86
CA LEU A 25 -0.61 12.49 3.82
C LEU A 25 -0.12 12.58 5.25
N ASN A 26 0.89 11.79 5.68
CA ASN A 26 1.47 11.86 7.03
C ASN A 26 2.67 10.91 7.23
N ASN A 27 3.54 11.23 8.21
CA ASN A 27 4.55 10.34 8.81
C ASN A 27 4.08 9.89 10.19
N ILE A 28 3.67 8.63 10.36
CA ILE A 28 3.00 8.17 11.60
C ILE A 28 3.77 7.00 12.22
N LEU A 29 3.87 6.99 13.56
CA LEU A 29 4.38 5.89 14.38
C LEU A 29 3.20 4.95 14.72
N PHE A 30 3.34 3.62 14.53
CA PHE A 30 2.20 2.69 14.68
C PHE A 30 2.47 1.51 15.62
N ASP A 31 1.38 1.10 16.26
CA ASP A 31 1.03 -0.25 16.68
C ASP A 31 0.00 -0.85 15.67
N LYS A 32 0.08 -2.16 15.40
CA LYS A 32 -0.46 -2.89 14.24
C LYS A 32 -1.98 -2.75 14.00
N SER A 33 -2.78 -2.51 15.04
CA SER A 33 -4.25 -2.42 14.94
C SER A 33 -4.76 -1.01 14.56
N HIS A 34 -3.93 0.02 14.72
CA HIS A 34 -4.32 1.40 14.48
C HIS A 34 -4.24 1.82 13.01
N THR A 35 -3.45 1.10 12.19
CA THR A 35 -3.18 1.46 10.80
C THR A 35 -4.44 1.45 9.91
N ALA A 36 -5.24 0.38 9.98
CA ALA A 36 -6.43 0.27 9.14
C ALA A 36 -7.49 1.32 9.49
N ASN A 37 -7.73 1.58 10.78
CA ASN A 37 -8.70 2.59 11.22
C ASN A 37 -8.30 4.00 10.78
N LEU A 38 -7.00 4.29 10.80
CA LEU A 38 -6.47 5.58 10.40
C LEU A 38 -6.54 5.80 8.89
N ILE A 39 -6.19 4.80 8.09
CA ILE A 39 -6.36 4.84 6.63
C ILE A 39 -7.82 5.15 6.30
N ILE A 40 -8.75 4.45 6.94
CA ILE A 40 -10.19 4.68 6.76
C ILE A 40 -10.61 6.10 7.15
N LYS A 41 -10.08 6.64 8.25
CA LYS A 41 -10.33 8.03 8.66
C LYS A 41 -9.85 9.00 7.59
N ILE A 42 -8.63 8.83 7.10
CA ILE A 42 -8.04 9.67 6.05
C ILE A 42 -8.88 9.58 4.76
N LEU A 43 -9.23 8.36 4.31
CA LEU A 43 -10.07 8.14 3.13
C LEU A 43 -11.44 8.82 3.24
N LYS A 44 -11.98 8.94 4.47
CA LYS A 44 -13.23 9.64 4.75
C LYS A 44 -13.03 11.16 4.72
N GLU A 45 -11.96 11.67 5.33
CA GLU A 45 -11.64 13.11 5.38
C GLU A 45 -11.45 13.71 3.98
N ILE A 46 -10.91 12.93 3.05
CA ILE A 46 -10.65 13.36 1.67
C ILE A 46 -11.70 12.85 0.66
N ASP A 47 -12.75 12.16 1.13
CA ASP A 47 -13.88 11.65 0.34
C ASP A 47 -13.50 10.80 -0.90
N ILE A 48 -12.44 9.98 -0.79
CA ILE A 48 -12.02 9.11 -1.91
C ILE A 48 -12.31 7.63 -1.69
N GLY A 49 -12.80 7.21 -0.52
CA GLY A 49 -12.97 5.77 -0.23
C GLY A 49 -13.84 5.03 -1.26
N ARG A 50 -14.84 5.71 -1.85
CA ARG A 50 -15.68 5.16 -2.93
C ARG A 50 -14.96 5.02 -4.27
N LYS A 51 -13.92 5.83 -4.52
CA LYS A 51 -13.14 5.87 -5.77
C LYS A 51 -11.78 5.20 -5.63
N LEU A 52 -11.49 4.62 -4.46
CA LEU A 52 -10.24 3.93 -4.20
C LEU A 52 -10.12 2.73 -5.14
N LEU A 53 -9.07 2.73 -5.96
CA LEU A 53 -8.80 1.66 -6.93
C LEU A 53 -7.91 0.56 -6.35
N GLY A 54 -6.95 0.96 -5.52
CA GLY A 54 -6.08 -0.01 -4.88
C GLY A 54 -5.24 0.57 -3.77
N ILE A 55 -4.63 -0.33 -3.02
CA ILE A 55 -3.71 -0.02 -1.93
C ILE A 55 -2.41 -0.78 -2.19
N THR A 56 -1.28 -0.11 -2.01
CA THR A 56 0.05 -0.71 -2.08
C THR A 56 0.69 -0.66 -0.70
N THR A 57 1.19 -1.79 -0.20
CA THR A 57 1.94 -1.83 1.06
C THR A 57 3.29 -2.53 0.85
N ASP A 58 4.27 -2.28 1.73
CA ASP A 58 5.67 -2.72 1.60
C ASP A 58 6.11 -3.79 2.63
N ASN A 59 5.29 -4.14 3.63
CA ASN A 59 5.66 -5.09 4.68
C ASN A 59 4.80 -6.35 4.66
N ILE A 60 5.37 -7.50 4.29
CA ILE A 60 4.69 -8.80 4.12
C ILE A 60 3.84 -9.24 5.33
N ALA A 61 4.34 -9.08 6.56
CA ALA A 61 3.60 -9.55 7.74
C ALA A 61 2.40 -8.65 8.04
N ASN A 62 2.52 -7.36 7.79
CA ASN A 62 1.41 -6.43 7.90
C ASN A 62 0.51 -6.45 6.66
N MET A 63 1.02 -6.83 5.48
CA MET A 63 0.30 -6.89 4.20
C MET A 63 -0.95 -7.77 4.31
N CYS A 64 -0.80 -9.04 4.69
CA CYS A 64 -1.94 -9.97 4.69
C CYS A 64 -3.00 -9.62 5.74
N PHE A 65 -2.57 -9.14 6.91
CA PHE A 65 -3.48 -8.80 8.00
C PHE A 65 -4.21 -7.47 7.73
N ILE A 66 -3.48 -6.46 7.24
CA ILE A 66 -4.05 -5.15 6.93
C ILE A 66 -4.94 -5.24 5.68
N GLU A 67 -4.62 -6.10 4.71
CA GLU A 67 -5.43 -6.32 3.50
C GLU A 67 -6.87 -6.71 3.84
N ASN A 68 -7.06 -7.82 4.57
CA ASN A 68 -8.40 -8.31 4.90
C ASN A 68 -9.19 -7.26 5.69
N ILE A 69 -8.56 -6.66 6.71
CA ILE A 69 -9.20 -5.65 7.55
C ILE A 69 -9.55 -4.38 6.76
N LEU A 70 -8.69 -3.94 5.84
CA LEU A 70 -8.97 -2.77 5.01
C LEU A 70 -10.07 -3.06 4.00
N GLN A 71 -10.04 -4.20 3.31
CA GLN A 71 -11.09 -4.58 2.37
C GLN A 71 -12.45 -4.62 3.06
N GLU A 72 -12.57 -5.27 4.21
CA GLU A 72 -13.80 -5.28 5.01
C GLU A 72 -14.24 -3.88 5.45
N LYS A 73 -13.31 -3.07 5.97
CA LYS A 73 -13.63 -1.72 6.42
C LYS A 73 -14.00 -0.79 5.27
N VAL A 74 -13.39 -0.96 4.10
CA VAL A 74 -13.69 -0.12 2.94
C VAL A 74 -15.03 -0.54 2.32
N LEU A 75 -15.29 -1.84 2.22
CA LEU A 75 -16.59 -2.37 1.82
C LEU A 75 -17.70 -1.85 2.76
N SER A 76 -17.55 -2.01 4.06
CA SER A 76 -18.57 -1.60 5.04
C SER A 76 -18.78 -0.08 5.11
N LYS A 77 -17.73 0.74 4.97
CA LYS A 77 -17.84 2.20 5.14
C LYS A 77 -18.06 2.98 3.86
N PHE A 78 -17.65 2.44 2.72
CA PHE A 78 -17.71 3.14 1.44
C PHE A 78 -18.46 2.34 0.36
N ASN A 79 -18.90 1.12 0.64
CA ASN A 79 -19.54 0.22 -0.34
C ASN A 79 -18.68 0.00 -1.59
N ASN A 80 -17.37 -0.10 -1.41
CA ASN A 80 -16.42 -0.33 -2.48
C ASN A 80 -15.82 -1.73 -2.36
N ASN A 81 -16.23 -2.62 -3.28
CA ASN A 81 -15.80 -4.02 -3.36
C ASN A 81 -14.77 -4.27 -4.47
N SER A 82 -14.36 -3.22 -5.19
CA SER A 82 -13.47 -3.32 -6.36
C SER A 82 -12.00 -3.03 -6.05
N ILE A 83 -11.66 -2.88 -4.76
CA ILE A 83 -10.31 -2.49 -4.36
C ILE A 83 -9.36 -3.64 -4.56
N GLN A 84 -8.27 -3.34 -5.26
CA GLN A 84 -7.16 -4.25 -5.44
C GLN A 84 -6.06 -3.97 -4.40
N HIS A 85 -5.44 -5.01 -3.87
CA HIS A 85 -4.24 -4.87 -3.05
C HIS A 85 -3.03 -5.29 -3.87
N PHE A 86 -2.02 -4.42 -3.91
CA PHE A 86 -0.79 -4.66 -4.66
C PHE A 86 0.40 -4.74 -3.70
N TYR A 87 1.26 -5.70 -3.95
CA TYR A 87 2.51 -5.83 -3.20
C TYR A 87 3.58 -4.91 -3.79
N TYR A 88 4.31 -4.20 -2.94
CA TYR A 88 5.38 -3.34 -3.41
C TYR A 88 6.57 -4.17 -3.91
N SER A 89 6.74 -4.23 -5.23
CA SER A 89 7.69 -5.15 -5.89
C SER A 89 9.14 -4.98 -5.44
N ILE A 90 9.57 -3.76 -5.07
CA ILE A 90 10.93 -3.52 -4.58
C ILE A 90 11.22 -4.29 -3.28
N HIS A 91 10.21 -4.48 -2.42
CA HIS A 91 10.40 -5.19 -1.16
C HIS A 91 10.60 -6.68 -1.40
N ILE A 92 9.81 -7.26 -2.31
CA ILE A 92 9.98 -8.65 -2.75
C ILE A 92 11.39 -8.85 -3.32
N LEU A 93 11.85 -7.95 -4.19
CA LEU A 93 13.20 -7.98 -4.75
C LEU A 93 14.28 -7.87 -3.65
N ASN A 94 14.10 -6.99 -2.67
CA ASN A 94 15.05 -6.85 -1.56
C ASN A 94 15.14 -8.14 -0.73
N LEU A 95 14.02 -8.81 -0.47
CA LEU A 95 14.01 -10.09 0.25
C LEU A 95 14.73 -11.19 -0.54
N ASP A 96 14.50 -11.27 -1.85
CA ASP A 96 15.16 -12.24 -2.72
C ASP A 96 16.67 -11.99 -2.78
N ILE A 97 17.09 -10.73 -2.84
CA ILE A 97 18.51 -10.33 -2.82
C ILE A 97 19.14 -10.68 -1.46
N GLU A 98 18.49 -10.35 -0.34
CA GLU A 98 18.99 -10.69 1.00
C GLU A 98 19.17 -12.20 1.17
N GLU A 99 18.20 -12.98 0.70
CA GLU A 99 18.25 -14.44 0.75
C GLU A 99 19.36 -15.00 -0.16
N GLY A 100 19.54 -14.41 -1.34
CA GLY A 100 20.65 -14.72 -2.24
C GLY A 100 22.02 -14.47 -1.61
N ILE A 101 22.20 -13.30 -0.98
CA ILE A 101 23.45 -12.94 -0.29
C ILE A 101 23.74 -13.92 0.85
N LYS A 102 22.74 -14.27 1.67
CA LYS A 102 22.89 -15.25 2.75
C LYS A 102 23.37 -16.61 2.23
N LYS A 103 22.80 -17.08 1.13
CA LYS A 103 23.18 -18.36 0.50
C LYS A 103 24.61 -18.33 -0.04
N VAL A 104 25.02 -17.23 -0.68
CA VAL A 104 26.41 -17.06 -1.16
C VAL A 104 27.39 -17.02 0.01
N ASN A 105 27.10 -16.26 1.06
CA ASN A 105 27.98 -16.15 2.23
C ASN A 105 28.09 -17.46 3.01
N LYS A 106 27.01 -18.23 3.11
CA LYS A 106 27.02 -19.56 3.74
C LYS A 106 27.89 -20.55 2.96
N LYS A 107 27.87 -20.47 1.63
CA LYS A 107 28.67 -21.31 0.73
C LYS A 107 30.17 -20.99 0.74
N ASN A 108 30.56 -19.81 1.23
CA ASN A 108 31.96 -19.38 1.37
C ASN A 108 32.56 -19.73 2.75
N LEU A 109 31.78 -20.36 3.64
CA LEU A 109 32.19 -20.79 4.99
C LEU A 109 32.22 -22.32 5.13
N GLU A 110 31.88 -23.05 4.06
CA GLU A 110 32.01 -24.51 3.89
C GLU A 110 33.20 -24.80 2.95
#